data_AF-A0A2L2ZD21-F1
#
_entry.id   AF-A0A2L2ZD21-F1
#
_cell.length_a   1.000
_cell.length_b   1.000
_cell.length_c   1.000
_cell.angle_alpha   90.00
_cell.angle_beta   90.00
_cell.angle_gamma   90.00
#
_symmetry.space_group_name_H-M   'P 1'
#
loop_
_entity.id
_entity.type
_entity.pdbx_description
1 polymer ?
#
loop_
_entity_poly.entity_id
_entity_poly.type
_entity_poly.pdbx_seq_one_letter_code
_entity_poly.pdbx_strand_id
1 'polypeptide(L)'
;TRLNCIRQNDLKSLIAYSSVSHIGFILSRKLTLNYLGIIEAFIKIIAHGFSSSSLFLLVNIINSKYHTRIIISFKGLINSISKFNF
;
A
#
# COMPACT_ATOMS: atom_id res chain seq x y z
N THR A 1 -6.29 7.62 -9.55
CA THR A 1 -5.95 7.42 -8.13
C THR A 1 -4.50 6.97 -7.93
N ARG A 2 -4.02 5.90 -8.57
CA ARG A 2 -2.59 5.46 -8.46
C ARG A 2 -1.56 6.53 -8.86
N LEU A 3 -1.83 7.30 -9.91
CA LEU A 3 -0.94 8.40 -10.34
C LEU A 3 -0.80 9.51 -9.28
N ASN A 4 -1.81 9.69 -8.44
CA ASN A 4 -1.78 10.67 -7.35
C ASN A 4 -0.98 10.19 -6.14
N CYS A 5 -0.76 8.87 -5.98
CA CYS A 5 0.13 8.34 -4.92
C CYS A 5 1.56 8.83 -5.07
N ILE A 6 2.07 8.90 -6.31
CA ILE A 6 3.48 9.26 -6.58
C ILE A 6 3.79 10.69 -6.13
N ARG A 7 2.77 11.55 -6.05
CA ARG A 7 2.88 12.95 -5.63
C ARG A 7 2.71 13.16 -4.13
N GLN A 8 2.44 12.11 -3.35
CA GLN A 8 2.21 12.25 -1.92
C GLN A 8 3.53 12.13 -1.16
N ASN A 9 3.84 13.15 -0.36
CA ASN A 9 5.07 13.20 0.44
C ASN A 9 4.92 12.48 1.80
N ASP A 10 3.69 12.13 2.19
CA ASP A 10 3.35 11.46 3.46
C ASP A 10 3.06 9.98 3.28
N LEU A 11 3.71 9.13 4.09
CA LEU A 11 3.59 7.67 4.03
C LEU A 11 2.16 7.15 4.30
N LYS A 12 1.46 7.72 5.30
CA LYS A 12 0.08 7.30 5.63
C LYS A 12 -0.90 7.59 4.49
N SER A 13 -0.74 8.77 3.89
CA SER A 13 -1.58 9.24 2.80
C SER A 13 -1.31 8.40 1.54
N LEU A 14 -0.04 8.09 1.23
CA LEU A 14 0.33 7.25 0.09
C LEU A 14 -0.29 5.85 0.16
N ILE A 15 -0.30 5.23 1.35
CA ILE A 15 -0.97 3.94 1.58
C ILE A 15 -2.48 4.05 1.37
N ALA A 16 -3.11 5.12 1.88
CA ALA A 16 -4.55 5.34 1.70
C ALA A 16 -4.94 5.45 0.22
N TYR A 17 -4.23 6.26 -0.57
CA TYR A 17 -4.51 6.42 -2.00
C TYR A 17 -4.22 5.15 -2.82
N SER A 18 -3.23 4.35 -2.40
CA SER A 18 -2.93 3.07 -3.06
C SER A 18 -4.06 2.06 -2.82
N SER A 19 -4.58 2.01 -1.59
CA SER A 19 -5.67 1.13 -1.18
C SER A 19 -6.96 1.36 -1.97
N VAL A 20 -7.33 2.61 -2.22
CA VAL A 20 -8.52 3.01 -3.00
C VAL A 20 -8.49 2.40 -4.42
N SER A 21 -7.31 2.29 -5.03
CA SER A 21 -7.17 1.70 -6.36
C SER A 21 -7.39 0.19 -6.41
N HIS A 22 -7.06 -0.52 -5.33
CA HIS A 22 -7.30 -1.96 -5.20
C HIS A 22 -8.80 -2.25 -4.97
N ILE A 23 -9.47 -1.43 -4.18
CA ILE A 23 -10.91 -1.57 -3.90
C ILE A 23 -11.75 -1.35 -5.17
N GLY A 24 -11.37 -0.41 -6.04
CA GLY A 24 -12.03 -0.22 -7.34
C GLY A 24 -12.00 -1.46 -8.25
N PHE A 25 -10.91 -2.24 -8.20
CA PHE A 25 -10.81 -3.49 -8.95
C PHE A 25 -11.71 -4.59 -8.37
N ILE A 26 -11.84 -4.65 -7.04
CA ILE A 26 -12.74 -5.58 -6.34
C ILE A 26 -14.21 -5.25 -6.71
N LEU A 27 -14.56 -3.96 -6.75
CA LEU A 27 -15.89 -3.51 -7.14
C LEU A 27 -16.22 -3.88 -8.60
N SER A 28 -15.28 -3.66 -9.53
CA SER A 28 -15.46 -4.03 -10.94
C SER A 28 -15.69 -5.54 -11.13
N ARG A 29 -15.01 -6.39 -10.35
CA ARG A 29 -15.21 -7.85 -10.40
C ARG A 29 -16.54 -8.30 -9.82
N LYS A 30 -17.02 -7.61 -8.77
CA LYS A 30 -18.34 -7.90 -8.17
C LYS A 30 -19.49 -7.53 -9.12
N LEU A 31 -19.33 -6.48 -9.90
CA LEU A 31 -20.34 -6.01 -10.87
C LEU A 31 -20.53 -6.96 -12.06
N THR A 32 -19.55 -7.82 -12.37
CA THR A 32 -19.66 -8.79 -13.48
C THR A 32 -20.59 -9.97 -13.15
N LEU A 33 -21.08 -10.08 -11.90
CA LEU A 33 -21.99 -11.13 -11.39
C LEU A 33 -21.61 -12.59 -11.71
N ASN A 34 -20.38 -12.81 -12.14
CA ASN A 34 -19.86 -14.12 -12.45
C ASN A 34 -19.40 -14.81 -11.15
N TYR A 35 -19.77 -16.07 -10.97
CA TYR A 35 -19.43 -16.87 -9.78
C TYR A 35 -17.92 -16.85 -9.49
N LEU A 36 -17.10 -16.99 -10.54
CA LEU A 36 -15.64 -16.91 -10.44
C LEU A 36 -15.17 -15.51 -9.99
N GLY A 37 -15.78 -14.45 -10.52
CA GLY A 37 -15.44 -13.07 -10.17
C GLY A 37 -15.74 -12.73 -8.71
N ILE A 38 -16.80 -13.31 -8.14
CA ILE A 38 -17.17 -13.15 -6.72
C ILE A 38 -16.15 -13.83 -5.81
N ILE A 39 -15.74 -15.07 -6.14
CA ILE A 39 -14.70 -15.80 -5.39
C ILE A 39 -13.39 -15.01 -5.39
N GLU A 40 -12.96 -14.55 -6.56
CA GLU A 40 -11.74 -13.77 -6.69
C GLU A 40 -11.80 -12.43 -5.95
N ALA A 41 -12.96 -11.78 -5.91
CA ALA A 41 -13.18 -10.57 -5.12
C ALA A 41 -13.03 -10.85 -3.62
N PHE A 42 -13.54 -11.99 -3.15
CA PHE A 42 -13.46 -12.41 -1.75
C PHE A 42 -12.02 -12.66 -1.31
N ILE A 43 -11.26 -13.42 -2.12
CA ILE A 43 -9.83 -13.68 -1.88
C ILE A 43 -9.04 -12.36 -1.84
N LYS A 44 -9.34 -11.41 -2.74
CA LYS A 44 -8.70 -10.09 -2.75
C LYS A 44 -9.02 -9.23 -1.54
N ILE A 45 -10.22 -9.29 -0.98
CA ILE A 45 -10.57 -8.56 0.25
C ILE A 45 -9.73 -9.06 1.43
N ILE A 46 -9.59 -10.38 1.57
CA ILE A 46 -8.78 -10.99 2.64
C ILE A 46 -7.31 -10.60 2.49
N ALA A 47 -6.76 -10.75 1.27
CA ALA A 47 -5.38 -10.38 0.97
C ALA A 47 -5.12 -8.88 1.20
N HIS A 48 -6.09 -8.01 0.86
CA HIS A 48 -6.00 -6.58 1.08
C HIS A 48 -5.99 -6.22 2.58
N GLY A 49 -6.79 -6.90 3.40
CA GLY A 49 -6.77 -6.74 4.85
C GLY A 49 -5.42 -7.09 5.47
N PHE A 50 -4.79 -8.17 5.01
CA PHE A 50 -3.45 -8.55 5.47
C PHE A 50 -2.38 -7.54 5.02
N SER A 51 -2.39 -7.17 3.74
CA SER A 51 -1.40 -6.23 3.17
C SER A 51 -1.47 -4.85 3.81
N SER A 52 -2.67 -4.31 4.00
CA SER A 52 -2.85 -2.98 4.63
C SER A 52 -2.38 -2.98 6.09
N SER A 53 -2.68 -4.03 6.86
CA SER A 53 -2.23 -4.19 8.25
C SER A 53 -0.70 -4.21 8.36
N SER A 54 -0.03 -4.99 7.49
CA SER A 54 1.44 -5.07 7.44
C SER A 54 2.09 -3.71 7.12
N LEU A 55 1.55 -3.01 6.11
CA LEU A 55 2.03 -1.67 5.72
C LEU A 55 1.85 -0.62 6.82
N PHE A 56 0.72 -0.66 7.54
CA PHE A 56 0.48 0.23 8.68
C PHE A 56 1.46 -0.03 9.84
N LEU A 57 1.71 -1.30 10.15
CA LEU A 57 2.69 -1.68 11.18
C LEU A 57 4.09 -1.23 10.79
N LEU A 58 4.49 -1.43 9.53
CA LEU A 58 5.78 -0.99 9.01
C LEU A 58 5.96 0.53 9.13
N VAL A 59 4.96 1.32 8.71
CA VAL A 59 4.99 2.79 8.85
C VAL A 59 5.05 3.21 10.32
N ASN A 60 4.42 2.46 11.23
CA ASN A 60 4.46 2.78 12.65
C ASN A 60 5.85 2.54 13.26
N ILE A 61 6.51 1.43 12.92
CA ILE A 61 7.91 1.16 13.32
C ILE A 61 8.84 2.25 12.79
N ILE A 62 8.64 2.62 11.53
CA ILE A 62 9.42 3.65 10.86
C ILE A 62 9.23 5.02 11.53
N ASN A 63 7.98 5.41 11.84
CA ASN A 63 7.71 6.65 12.57
C ASN A 63 8.32 6.64 13.98
N SER A 64 8.33 5.50 14.66
CA SER A 64 8.95 5.36 15.98
C SER A 64 10.47 5.54 15.93
N LYS A 65 11.13 4.99 14.90
CA LYS A 65 12.60 5.09 14.76
C LYS A 65 13.10 6.44 14.27
N TYR A 66 12.39 7.08 13.35
CA TYR A 66 12.87 8.28 12.66
C TYR A 66 12.12 9.55 13.03
N HIS A 67 11.07 9.46 13.86
CA HIS A 67 10.19 10.58 14.27
C HIS A 67 9.69 11.48 13.12
N THR A 68 9.74 10.99 11.87
CA THR A 68 9.48 11.77 10.66
C THR A 68 8.51 11.03 9.75
N ARG A 69 7.51 11.75 9.23
CA ARG A 69 6.42 11.19 8.41
C ARG A 69 6.67 11.30 6.90
N ILE A 70 7.74 11.97 6.51
CA ILE A 70 8.01 12.44 5.15
C ILE A 70 8.87 11.43 4.39
N ILE A 71 8.38 10.98 3.24
CA ILE A 71 9.02 9.98 2.36
C ILE A 71 10.44 10.38 1.95
N ILE A 72 10.72 11.68 1.80
CA ILE A 72 12.04 12.22 1.43
C ILE A 72 13.12 11.91 2.47
N SER A 73 12.75 11.80 3.75
CA SER A 73 13.68 11.42 4.82
C SER A 73 14.16 9.95 4.69
N PHE A 74 13.43 9.12 3.94
CA PHE A 74 13.76 7.71 3.68
C PHE A 74 14.63 7.52 2.45
N LYS A 75 14.94 8.57 1.68
CA LYS A 75 15.78 8.50 0.48
C LYS A 75 17.21 8.01 0.81
N GLY A 76 17.73 8.36 1.99
CA GLY A 76 19.00 7.83 2.50
C GLY A 76 18.95 6.36 2.90
N LEU A 77 17.80 5.87 3.38
CA LEU A 77 17.60 4.47 3.77
C LEU A 77 17.61 3.53 2.55
N ILE A 78 16.94 3.94 1.47
CA ILE A 78 16.90 3.21 0.19
C ILE A 78 18.32 3.06 -0.37
N ASN A 79 19.14 4.11 -0.27
CA ASN A 79 20.52 4.10 -0.73
C ASN A 79 21.45 3.24 0.15
N SER A 80 21.09 3.01 1.42
CA SER A 80 21.82 2.08 2.29
C SER A 80 21.42 0.63 2.08
N ILE A 81 20.15 0.38 1.74
CA ILE A 81 19.64 -0.95 1.35
C ILE A 81 20.17 -1.37 -0.02
N SER A 82 20.30 -0.44 -0.98
CA SER A 82 20.89 -0.77 -2.29
C SER A 82 22.40 -1.07 -2.24
N LYS A 83 23.09 -0.63 -1.18
CA LYS A 83 24.49 -1.02 -0.91
C LYS A 83 24.64 -2.44 -0.35
N PHE A 84 23.54 -3.08 0.06
CA PHE A 84 23.48 -4.48 0.48
C PHE A 84 23.10 -5.42 -0.68
N ASN A 85 23.31 -5.00 -1.93
CA ASN A 85 23.35 -5.93 -3.05
C ASN A 85 24.74 -6.55 -3.13
N PHE A 86 24.81 -7.87 -2.90
CA PHE A 86 25.91 -8.71 -3.38
C PHE A 86 25.95 -8.72 -4.91
#